data_AF-A0A3M4W9W7-F1
#
_entry.id   AF-A0A3M4W9W7-F1
#
_cell.length_a   1.000
_cell.length_b   1.000
_cell.length_c   1.000
_cell.angle_alpha   90.00
_cell.angle_beta   90.00
_cell.angle_gamma   90.00
#
_symmetry.space_group_name_H-M   'P 1'
#
loop_
_entity.id
_entity.type
_entity.pdbx_description
1 polymer ?
#
loop_
_entity_poly.entity_id
_entity_poly.type
_entity_poly.pdbx_seq_one_letter_code
_entity_poly.pdbx_strand_id
1 'polypeptide(L)'
;MMQKMIPCLLLLSVALAGCGPNELVSSLPSPDGKHHVEVRRCPESGSMTWGEKLQVSVLDVGVSAACQSAVEAWAQFDIDTPESPKPDQLQLQWASDSELRAWYPGFKPGDGPRSWTYKQNTPVKVIFQPKE
;
A
#
# COMPACT_ATOMS: atom_id res chain seq x y z
N MET A 1 49.30 -40.70 6.29
CA MET A 1 48.05 -40.06 6.78
C MET A 1 48.21 -38.55 6.63
N MET A 2 47.48 -37.94 5.71
CA MET A 2 47.41 -36.46 5.57
C MET A 2 45.94 -36.09 5.64
N GLN A 3 45.56 -35.45 6.73
CA GLN A 3 44.21 -35.00 7.03
C GLN A 3 44.00 -33.67 6.27
N LYS A 4 43.38 -33.75 5.09
CA LYS A 4 43.07 -32.58 4.26
C LYS A 4 41.88 -31.87 4.89
N MET A 5 42.13 -30.76 5.58
CA MET A 5 41.08 -29.88 6.08
C MET A 5 40.34 -29.27 4.89
N ILE A 6 39.08 -29.63 4.72
CA ILE A 6 38.17 -29.02 3.74
C ILE A 6 37.73 -27.68 4.34
N PRO A 7 38.05 -26.54 3.71
CA PRO A 7 37.57 -25.25 4.19
C PRO A 7 36.07 -25.18 3.89
N CYS A 8 35.29 -25.10 4.96
CA CYS A 8 33.86 -24.85 4.92
C CYS A 8 33.64 -23.43 4.37
N LEU A 9 33.36 -23.33 3.07
CA LEU A 9 32.91 -22.10 2.43
C LEU A 9 31.54 -21.74 3.00
N LEU A 10 31.54 -20.94 4.06
CA LEU A 10 30.39 -20.20 4.54
C LEU A 10 30.01 -19.18 3.47
N LEU A 11 29.16 -19.59 2.54
CA LEU A 11 28.42 -18.71 1.67
C LEU A 11 27.46 -17.89 2.55
N LEU A 12 27.95 -16.76 3.06
CA LEU A 12 27.13 -15.70 3.59
C LEU A 12 26.28 -15.17 2.43
N SER A 13 25.07 -15.70 2.32
CA SER A 13 24.00 -15.11 1.52
C SER A 13 23.71 -13.73 2.11
N VAL A 14 24.41 -12.71 1.63
CA VAL A 14 24.02 -11.32 1.86
C VAL A 14 22.70 -11.16 1.11
N ALA A 15 21.59 -11.36 1.81
CA ALA A 15 20.29 -10.98 1.30
C ALA A 15 20.39 -9.48 1.05
N LEU A 16 20.48 -9.06 -0.21
CA LEU A 16 20.28 -7.66 -0.56
C LEU A 16 18.87 -7.31 -0.11
N ALA A 17 18.76 -6.69 1.07
CA ALA A 17 17.57 -5.96 1.49
C ALA A 17 17.48 -4.70 0.61
N GLY A 18 17.20 -4.91 -0.66
CA GLY A 18 17.12 -3.91 -1.71
C GLY A 18 15.72 -3.85 -2.27
N CYS A 19 14.73 -3.74 -1.42
CA CYS A 19 13.37 -3.31 -1.76
C CYS A 19 12.89 -2.56 -0.52
N GLY A 20 12.45 -1.31 -0.65
CA GLY A 20 12.03 -0.51 0.49
C GLY A 20 10.82 -1.09 1.24
N PRO A 21 10.29 -0.37 2.25
CA PRO A 21 9.31 -0.95 3.16
C PRO A 21 8.12 -1.51 2.36
N ASN A 22 7.77 -2.77 2.62
CA ASN A 22 6.49 -3.33 2.21
C ASN A 22 5.69 -3.58 3.50
N GLU A 23 5.38 -2.50 4.20
CA GLU A 23 4.88 -2.56 5.57
C GLU A 23 3.38 -2.26 5.60
N LEU A 24 2.61 -3.18 6.19
CA LEU A 24 1.19 -2.95 6.46
C LEU A 24 1.06 -2.01 7.66
N VAL A 25 0.47 -0.84 7.44
CA VAL A 25 0.27 0.20 8.46
C VAL A 25 -1.09 0.03 9.13
N SER A 26 -2.14 -0.21 8.34
CA SER A 26 -3.49 -0.41 8.86
C SER A 26 -4.36 -1.22 7.91
N SER A 27 -5.42 -1.80 8.47
CA SER A 27 -6.45 -2.53 7.73
C SER A 27 -7.83 -2.15 8.30
N LEU A 28 -8.80 -1.85 7.43
CA LEU A 28 -10.15 -1.44 7.80
C LEU A 28 -11.21 -2.29 7.06
N PRO A 29 -11.95 -3.19 7.75
CA PRO A 29 -12.98 -4.01 7.11
C PRO A 29 -14.19 -3.18 6.67
N SER A 30 -14.85 -3.60 5.58
CA SER A 30 -16.15 -3.05 5.16
C SER A 30 -17.26 -3.47 6.13
N PRO A 31 -18.36 -2.70 6.25
CA PRO A 31 -19.47 -3.03 7.14
C PRO A 31 -20.11 -4.41 6.88
N ASP A 32 -20.16 -4.84 5.62
CA ASP A 32 -20.69 -6.14 5.22
C ASP A 32 -19.67 -7.29 5.27
N GLY A 33 -18.41 -6.98 5.61
CA GLY A 33 -17.32 -7.94 5.76
C GLY A 33 -16.81 -8.57 4.46
N LYS A 34 -17.23 -8.09 3.28
CA LYS A 34 -16.78 -8.64 1.99
C LYS A 34 -15.46 -8.06 1.50
N HIS A 35 -15.18 -6.82 1.88
CA HIS A 35 -13.98 -6.11 1.48
C HIS A 35 -13.23 -5.58 2.70
N HIS A 36 -11.99 -5.16 2.48
CA HIS A 36 -11.26 -4.35 3.44
C HIS A 36 -10.32 -3.40 2.72
N VAL A 37 -9.86 -2.38 3.43
CA VAL A 37 -8.88 -1.43 2.95
C VAL A 37 -7.57 -1.69 3.64
N GLU A 38 -6.50 -1.98 2.90
CA GLU A 38 -5.14 -2.00 3.43
C GLU A 38 -4.42 -0.69 3.12
N VAL A 39 -3.72 -0.15 4.11
CA VAL A 39 -2.77 0.95 3.95
C VAL A 39 -1.38 0.42 4.16
N ARG A 40 -0.51 0.57 3.16
CA ARG A 40 0.88 0.15 3.24
C ARG A 40 1.83 1.30 3.04
N ARG A 41 2.93 1.30 3.79
CA ARG A 41 4.10 2.12 3.49
C ARG A 41 4.91 1.39 2.43
N CYS A 42 5.20 2.09 1.34
CA CYS A 42 5.82 1.56 0.14
C CYS A 42 6.98 2.45 -0.30
N PRO A 43 8.05 1.91 -0.91
CA PRO A 43 9.04 2.75 -1.58
C PRO A 43 8.40 3.49 -2.75
N GLU A 44 8.87 4.70 -3.04
CA GLU A 44 8.58 5.36 -4.31
C GLU A 44 9.21 4.59 -5.47
N SER A 45 8.46 4.46 -6.57
CA SER A 45 8.95 3.80 -7.78
C SER A 45 9.99 4.68 -8.49
N GLY A 46 11.18 4.15 -8.76
CA GLY A 46 12.17 4.79 -9.63
C GLY A 46 13.02 5.90 -8.99
N SER A 47 12.97 6.08 -7.67
CA SER A 47 13.80 7.06 -6.97
C SER A 47 15.19 6.51 -6.61
N MET A 48 16.24 7.31 -6.83
CA MET A 48 17.63 6.99 -6.43
C MET A 48 17.88 7.23 -4.93
N THR A 49 17.06 8.08 -4.31
CA THR A 49 17.02 8.33 -2.87
C THR A 49 15.77 7.69 -2.30
N TRP A 50 15.81 7.18 -1.06
CA TRP A 50 14.68 6.47 -0.46
C TRP A 50 13.52 7.43 -0.17
N GLY A 51 12.63 7.59 -1.15
CA GLY A 51 11.30 8.18 -0.99
C GLY A 51 10.29 7.11 -0.57
N GLU A 52 9.30 7.50 0.22
CA GLU A 52 8.24 6.61 0.71
C GLU A 52 6.88 7.19 0.35
N LYS A 53 5.94 6.32 0.02
CA LYS A 53 4.54 6.65 -0.22
C LYS A 53 3.63 5.80 0.66
N LEU A 54 2.38 6.24 0.85
CA LEU A 54 1.31 5.34 1.30
C LEU A 54 0.55 4.82 0.11
N GLN A 55 0.41 3.51 0.01
CA GLN A 55 -0.48 2.86 -0.94
C GLN A 55 -1.72 2.39 -0.20
N VAL A 56 -2.89 2.80 -0.68
CA VAL A 56 -4.19 2.37 -0.17
C VAL A 56 -4.82 1.43 -1.18
N SER A 57 -5.17 0.22 -0.75
CA SER A 57 -5.74 -0.83 -1.62
C SER A 57 -7.05 -1.33 -1.03
N VAL A 58 -8.12 -1.32 -1.82
CA VAL A 58 -9.39 -1.96 -1.46
C VAL A 58 -9.40 -3.36 -2.04
N LEU A 59 -9.56 -4.36 -1.19
CA LEU A 59 -9.31 -5.76 -1.48
C LEU A 59 -10.50 -6.62 -1.02
N ASP A 60 -10.64 -7.81 -1.59
CA ASP A 60 -11.51 -8.84 -1.02
C ASP A 60 -11.03 -9.25 0.37
N VAL A 61 -11.96 -9.63 1.25
CA VAL A 61 -11.61 -10.08 2.60
C VAL A 61 -10.61 -11.25 2.58
N GLY A 62 -9.53 -11.12 3.34
CA GLY A 62 -8.47 -12.13 3.44
C GLY A 62 -7.44 -12.09 2.32
N VAL A 63 -7.56 -11.17 1.36
CA VAL A 63 -6.57 -10.94 0.30
C VAL A 63 -5.68 -9.76 0.70
N SER A 64 -4.37 -9.85 0.47
CA SER A 64 -3.44 -8.73 0.72
C SER A 64 -2.69 -8.41 -0.57
N ALA A 65 -2.33 -7.14 -0.75
CA ALA A 65 -1.55 -6.68 -1.90
C ALA A 65 -0.13 -6.27 -1.47
N ALA A 66 0.86 -6.61 -2.30
CA ALA A 66 2.20 -6.07 -2.16
C ALA A 66 2.26 -4.62 -2.64
N CYS A 67 3.24 -3.87 -2.15
CA CYS A 67 3.56 -2.57 -2.71
C CYS A 67 3.71 -2.61 -4.23
N GLN A 68 3.26 -1.54 -4.89
CA GLN A 68 3.26 -1.35 -6.35
C GLN A 68 2.48 -2.42 -7.16
N SER A 69 1.73 -3.32 -6.52
CA SER A 69 0.89 -4.31 -7.20
C SER A 69 -0.60 -3.99 -7.05
N ALA A 70 -1.26 -3.68 -8.17
CA ALA A 70 -2.70 -3.42 -8.23
C ALA A 70 -3.50 -4.64 -8.76
N VAL A 71 -2.89 -5.82 -8.87
CA VAL A 71 -3.52 -7.01 -9.48
C VAL A 71 -4.76 -7.47 -8.68
N GLU A 72 -4.60 -7.49 -7.37
CA GLU A 72 -5.64 -7.94 -6.43
C GLU A 72 -6.62 -6.83 -6.05
N ALA A 73 -6.18 -5.57 -6.12
CA ALA A 73 -6.96 -4.44 -5.65
C ALA A 73 -8.13 -4.12 -6.59
N TRP A 74 -9.33 -3.99 -6.02
CA TRP A 74 -10.50 -3.44 -6.72
C TRP A 74 -10.33 -1.96 -7.02
N ALA A 75 -9.78 -1.23 -6.04
CA ALA A 75 -9.39 0.15 -6.17
C ALA A 75 -8.05 0.33 -5.46
N GLN A 76 -7.15 1.11 -6.06
CA GLN A 76 -5.88 1.46 -5.43
C GLN A 76 -5.57 2.92 -5.68
N PHE A 77 -5.00 3.60 -4.70
CA PHE A 77 -4.45 4.93 -4.88
C PHE A 77 -3.23 5.17 -4.00
N ASP A 78 -2.39 6.11 -4.44
CA ASP A 78 -1.16 6.47 -3.75
C ASP A 78 -1.27 7.86 -3.14
N ILE A 79 -0.69 8.00 -1.96
CA ILE A 79 -0.38 9.29 -1.33
C ILE A 79 1.12 9.46 -1.47
N ASP A 80 1.48 10.31 -2.41
CA ASP A 80 2.85 10.68 -2.74
C ASP A 80 2.97 12.19 -2.47
N THR A 81 3.78 12.52 -1.48
CA THR A 81 4.02 13.89 -1.02
C THR A 81 5.53 14.18 -1.02
N PRO A 82 5.95 15.46 -1.18
CA PRO A 82 7.38 15.80 -1.17
C PRO A 82 8.12 15.37 0.10
N GLU A 83 7.41 15.28 1.23
CA GLU A 83 7.88 14.67 2.47
C GLU A 83 7.22 13.30 2.66
N SER A 84 7.82 12.40 3.44
CA SER A 84 7.23 11.09 3.71
C SER A 84 5.82 11.22 4.31
N PRO A 85 4.79 10.61 3.68
CA PRO A 85 3.41 10.75 4.12
C PRO A 85 3.19 10.14 5.51
N LYS A 86 2.31 10.77 6.28
CA LYS A 86 2.02 10.43 7.67
C LYS A 86 0.68 9.69 7.76
N PRO A 87 0.67 8.41 8.14
CA PRO A 87 -0.57 7.60 8.15
C PRO A 87 -1.70 8.16 9.02
N ASP A 88 -1.39 8.87 10.10
CA ASP A 88 -2.35 9.51 11.00
C ASP A 88 -3.12 10.67 10.34
N GLN A 89 -2.59 11.23 9.24
CA GLN A 89 -3.28 12.24 8.45
C GLN A 89 -4.24 11.64 7.41
N LEU A 90 -4.13 10.34 7.14
CA LEU A 90 -5.02 9.62 6.24
C LEU A 90 -6.36 9.32 6.91
N GLN A 91 -7.41 9.92 6.38
CA GLN A 91 -8.78 9.65 6.81
C GLN A 91 -9.38 8.59 5.90
N LEU A 92 -9.75 7.46 6.48
CA LEU A 92 -10.52 6.40 5.81
C LEU A 92 -11.81 6.12 6.58
N GLN A 93 -12.90 5.93 5.86
CA GLN A 93 -14.19 5.53 6.42
C GLN A 93 -15.08 4.94 5.34
N TRP A 94 -15.67 3.78 5.62
CA TRP A 94 -16.76 3.25 4.83
C TRP A 94 -18.02 4.12 5.04
N ALA A 95 -18.53 4.70 3.96
CA ALA A 95 -19.80 5.44 3.92
C ALA A 95 -20.99 4.48 3.69
N SER A 96 -20.74 3.33 3.09
CA SER A 96 -21.67 2.21 2.93
C SER A 96 -20.89 0.89 2.80
N ASP A 97 -21.59 -0.21 2.53
CA ASP A 97 -20.97 -1.52 2.27
C ASP A 97 -19.97 -1.50 1.10
N SER A 98 -20.11 -0.56 0.16
CA SER A 98 -19.30 -0.48 -1.05
C SER A 98 -18.72 0.91 -1.36
N GLU A 99 -19.05 1.94 -0.58
CA GLU A 99 -18.48 3.28 -0.75
C GLU A 99 -17.45 3.58 0.34
N LEU A 100 -16.21 3.84 -0.06
CA LEU A 100 -15.11 4.24 0.81
C LEU A 100 -14.86 5.74 0.66
N ARG A 101 -15.04 6.50 1.73
CA ARG A 101 -14.54 7.88 1.83
C ARG A 101 -13.05 7.86 2.20
N ALA A 102 -12.24 8.56 1.40
CA ALA A 102 -10.81 8.70 1.62
C ALA A 102 -10.38 10.16 1.53
N TRP A 103 -9.50 10.60 2.43
CA TRP A 103 -8.95 11.95 2.39
C TRP A 103 -7.56 12.01 2.97
N TYR A 104 -6.72 12.86 2.37
CA TYR A 104 -5.39 13.18 2.86
C TYR A 104 -5.09 14.67 2.59
N PRO A 105 -4.39 15.38 3.48
CA PRO A 105 -3.94 16.75 3.22
C PRO A 105 -3.16 16.85 1.91
N GLY A 106 -3.66 17.64 0.95
CA GLY A 106 -3.06 17.79 -0.37
C GLY A 106 -3.84 17.12 -1.50
N PHE A 107 -4.86 16.32 -1.19
CA PHE A 107 -5.85 15.96 -2.19
C PHE A 107 -6.61 17.21 -2.63
N LYS A 108 -6.88 17.30 -3.93
CA LYS A 108 -7.81 18.31 -4.45
C LYS A 108 -9.24 17.80 -4.23
N PRO A 109 -10.13 18.56 -3.57
CA PRO A 109 -11.52 18.13 -3.38
C PRO A 109 -12.17 17.78 -4.72
N GLY A 110 -12.74 16.57 -4.82
CA GLY A 110 -13.37 16.08 -6.05
C GLY A 110 -12.42 15.39 -7.05
N ASP A 111 -11.14 15.80 -7.11
CA ASP A 111 -10.16 15.22 -8.04
C ASP A 111 -9.35 14.07 -7.41
N GLY A 112 -9.16 14.08 -6.08
CA GLY A 112 -8.46 13.03 -5.36
C GLY A 112 -6.92 13.06 -5.49
N PRO A 113 -6.24 11.90 -5.30
CA PRO A 113 -4.80 11.76 -5.45
C PRO A 113 -4.36 11.83 -6.91
N ARG A 114 -3.06 12.07 -7.12
CA ARG A 114 -2.48 12.12 -8.48
C ARG A 114 -2.48 10.76 -9.18
N SER A 115 -2.42 9.66 -8.42
CA SER A 115 -2.41 8.29 -8.92
C SER A 115 -3.51 7.48 -8.24
N TRP A 116 -4.46 6.99 -9.03
CA TRP A 116 -5.47 6.03 -8.61
C TRP A 116 -5.88 5.14 -9.78
N THR A 117 -6.39 3.97 -9.46
CA THR A 117 -6.86 2.99 -10.43
C THR A 117 -8.05 2.23 -9.87
N TYR A 118 -8.91 1.78 -10.77
CA TYR A 118 -9.93 0.78 -10.49
C TYR A 118 -9.78 -0.39 -11.43
N LYS A 119 -10.01 -1.57 -10.89
CA LYS A 119 -10.25 -2.77 -11.68
C LYS A 119 -11.58 -2.63 -12.41
N GLN A 120 -11.67 -3.20 -13.61
CA GLN A 120 -12.90 -3.20 -14.38
C GLN A 120 -14.03 -3.88 -13.59
N ASN A 121 -15.24 -3.29 -13.62
CA ASN A 121 -16.41 -3.75 -12.87
C ASN A 121 -16.20 -3.83 -11.35
N THR A 122 -15.35 -2.94 -10.82
CA THR A 122 -15.17 -2.77 -9.37
C THR A 122 -16.52 -2.70 -8.64
N PRO A 123 -16.72 -3.52 -7.58
CA PRO A 123 -17.92 -3.44 -6.76
C PRO A 123 -17.87 -2.27 -5.77
N VAL A 124 -16.70 -1.63 -5.62
CA VAL A 124 -16.46 -0.55 -4.66
C VAL A 124 -16.21 0.78 -5.37
N LYS A 125 -16.57 1.87 -4.69
CA LYS A 125 -16.34 3.25 -5.12
C LYS A 125 -15.61 4.02 -4.02
N VAL A 126 -14.52 4.68 -4.38
CA VAL A 126 -13.75 5.57 -3.51
C VAL A 126 -14.17 7.02 -3.78
N ILE A 127 -14.53 7.73 -2.71
CA ILE A 127 -14.95 9.13 -2.72
C ILE A 127 -13.86 9.95 -2.02
N PHE A 128 -13.21 10.86 -2.76
CA PHE A 128 -12.13 11.69 -2.23
C PHE A 128 -12.64 12.98 -1.61
N GLN A 129 -12.99 12.91 -0.32
CA GLN A 129 -13.56 14.03 0.44
C GLN A 129 -13.24 13.90 1.93
N PRO A 130 -13.00 15.02 2.65
CA PRO A 130 -12.78 14.99 4.09
C PRO A 130 -13.98 14.40 4.83
N LYS A 131 -13.72 13.89 6.04
CA LYS A 131 -14.78 13.61 7.02
C LYS A 131 -15.41 14.95 7.44
N GLU A 132 -16.73 14.93 7.62
CA GLU A 132 -17.48 16.05 8.21
C GLU A 132 -17.15 16.22 9.69
#